data_AF-A0A235CMZ1-F1
#
_entry.id   AF-A0A235CMZ1-F1
#
_cell.length_a   1.000
_cell.length_b   1.000
_cell.length_c   1.000
_cell.angle_alpha   90.00
_cell.angle_beta   90.00
_cell.angle_gamma   90.00
#
_symmetry.space_group_name_H-M   'P 1'
#
loop_
_entity.id
_entity.type
_entity.pdbx_description
1 polymer ?
#
loop_
_entity_poly.entity_id
_entity_poly.type
_entity_poly.pdbx_seq_one_letter_code
_entity_poly.pdbx_strand_id
1 'polypeptide(L)'
;MKLHASQTRQKGAVAIEFAALFVLFFSLLFGIVAYSLPILLEISFRHISTQAGREVLRVDPAAANYPALLSRQVTNAINNSWLPAGWRTGNCPAPDSGHTWQPLPSHEGNPVFGHYAEDDDERLLHVCLQRVYNPQGPESSRAIIPHIELAGISIPTLPKNEQGDVVLKGENITRL
;
A
#
# COMPACT_ATOMS: atom_id res chain seq x y z
N MET A 1 15.61 15.75 -71.85
CA MET A 1 14.30 15.82 -71.16
C MET A 1 14.53 15.42 -69.71
N LYS A 2 14.61 16.40 -68.78
CA LYS A 2 14.84 16.15 -67.34
C LYS A 2 13.49 16.22 -66.63
N LEU A 3 13.02 15.09 -66.09
CA LEU A 3 11.85 15.06 -65.21
C LEU A 3 12.28 15.47 -63.80
N HIS A 4 11.83 16.64 -63.35
CA HIS A 4 11.85 17.02 -61.94
C HIS A 4 10.67 16.32 -61.24
N ALA A 5 10.95 15.28 -60.47
CA ALA A 5 9.99 14.72 -59.52
C ALA A 5 9.81 15.73 -58.37
N SER A 6 8.64 16.36 -58.28
CA SER A 6 8.31 17.22 -57.15
C SER A 6 8.15 16.36 -55.90
N GLN A 7 9.05 16.52 -54.92
CA GLN A 7 8.84 15.95 -53.60
C GLN A 7 7.67 16.67 -52.92
N THR A 8 6.49 16.08 -53.03
CA THR A 8 5.30 16.51 -52.31
C THR A 8 5.57 16.38 -50.80
N ARG A 9 5.63 17.51 -50.11
CA ARG A 9 5.83 17.60 -48.66
C ARG A 9 4.59 17.00 -47.97
N GLN A 10 4.70 15.76 -47.49
CA GLN A 10 3.59 15.03 -46.85
C GLN A 10 3.32 15.60 -45.44
N LYS A 11 2.48 16.63 -45.35
CA LYS A 11 2.05 17.23 -44.07
C LYS A 11 1.15 16.30 -43.24
N GLY A 12 0.49 15.32 -43.86
CA GLY A 12 -0.43 14.40 -43.18
C GLY A 12 0.27 13.31 -42.36
N ALA A 13 1.44 12.84 -42.80
CA ALA A 13 2.20 11.81 -42.09
C ALA A 13 2.65 12.29 -40.69
N VAL A 14 3.13 13.52 -40.61
CA VAL A 14 3.55 14.16 -39.34
C VAL A 14 2.40 14.26 -38.34
N ALA A 15 1.18 14.52 -38.80
CA ALA A 15 0.02 14.64 -37.91
C ALA A 15 -0.37 13.30 -37.27
N ILE A 16 -0.31 12.20 -38.03
CA ILE A 16 -0.62 10.85 -37.54
C ILE A 16 0.44 10.39 -36.54
N GLU A 17 1.72 10.62 -36.86
CA GLU A 17 2.84 10.30 -35.96
C GLU A 17 2.73 11.07 -34.64
N PHE A 18 2.41 12.37 -34.72
CA PHE A 18 2.19 13.19 -33.52
C PHE A 18 1.00 12.69 -32.69
N ALA A 19 -0.11 12.30 -33.33
CA ALA A 19 -1.27 11.76 -32.61
C ALA A 19 -0.92 10.50 -31.82
N ALA A 20 -0.13 9.58 -32.41
CA ALA A 20 0.33 8.37 -31.73
C ALA A 20 1.25 8.69 -30.54
N LEU A 21 2.23 9.58 -30.72
CA LEU A 21 3.14 10.01 -29.65
C LEU A 21 2.42 10.77 -28.53
N PHE A 22 1.42 11.58 -28.89
CA PHE A 22 0.59 12.31 -27.93
C PHE A 22 -0.14 11.34 -27.01
N VAL A 23 -0.86 10.36 -27.55
CA VAL A 23 -1.57 9.34 -26.75
C VAL A 23 -0.57 8.59 -25.87
N LEU A 24 0.55 8.13 -26.44
CA LEU A 24 1.58 7.39 -25.70
C LEU A 24 2.13 8.21 -24.52
N PHE A 25 2.48 9.48 -24.75
CA PHE A 25 3.01 10.36 -23.71
C PHE A 25 2.02 10.55 -22.56
N PHE A 26 0.75 10.85 -22.87
CA PHE A 26 -0.27 11.04 -21.84
C PHE A 26 -0.60 9.73 -21.10
N SER A 27 -0.59 8.58 -21.78
CA SER A 27 -0.75 7.27 -21.14
C SER A 27 0.39 6.98 -20.16
N LEU A 28 1.63 7.25 -20.53
CA LEU A 28 2.79 7.07 -19.65
C LEU A 28 2.75 8.04 -18.47
N LEU A 29 2.47 9.32 -18.71
CA LEU A 29 2.35 10.33 -17.66
C LEU A 29 1.24 9.96 -16.67
N PHE A 30 0.07 9.56 -17.19
CA PHE A 30 -1.03 9.11 -16.36
C PHE A 30 -0.64 7.88 -15.54
N GLY A 31 0.02 6.88 -16.15
CA GLY A 31 0.53 5.71 -15.44
C GLY A 31 1.47 6.10 -14.30
N ILE A 32 2.46 6.96 -14.55
CA ILE A 32 3.39 7.40 -13.51
C ILE A 32 2.66 8.07 -12.35
N VAL A 33 1.76 9.02 -12.65
CA VAL A 33 1.00 9.73 -11.61
C VAL A 33 0.08 8.75 -10.86
N ALA A 34 -0.63 7.89 -11.58
CA ALA A 34 -1.64 7.01 -11.01
C ALA A 34 -1.06 5.93 -10.09
N TYR A 35 0.11 5.38 -10.43
CA TYR A 35 0.78 4.38 -9.62
C TYR A 35 1.70 4.97 -8.54
N SER A 36 2.13 6.23 -8.67
CA SER A 36 3.06 6.84 -7.70
C SER A 36 2.54 6.84 -6.27
N LEU A 37 1.28 7.25 -6.06
CA LEU A 37 0.70 7.36 -4.72
C LEU A 37 0.41 6.01 -4.06
N PRO A 38 -0.26 5.03 -4.72
CA PRO A 38 -0.44 3.70 -4.16
C PRO A 38 0.89 3.03 -3.78
N ILE A 39 1.88 3.11 -4.66
CA ILE A 39 3.22 2.53 -4.40
C ILE A 39 3.89 3.24 -3.23
N LEU A 40 3.86 4.58 -3.19
CA LEU A 40 4.42 5.35 -2.09
C LEU A 40 3.77 4.94 -0.76
N LEU A 41 2.45 4.76 -0.73
CA LEU A 41 1.72 4.34 0.46
C LEU A 41 2.13 2.94 0.91
N GLU A 42 2.19 1.97 0.00
CA GLU A 42 2.64 0.61 0.35
C GLU A 42 4.07 0.58 0.89
N ILE A 43 4.98 1.34 0.28
CA ILE A 43 6.37 1.48 0.76
C ILE A 43 6.37 2.10 2.16
N SER A 44 5.58 3.15 2.37
CA SER A 44 5.46 3.85 3.65
C SER A 44 4.92 2.94 4.74
N PHE A 45 3.86 2.18 4.45
CA PHE A 45 3.28 1.20 5.36
C PHE A 45 4.30 0.13 5.74
N ARG A 46 5.00 -0.47 4.77
CA ARG A 46 6.06 -1.46 5.05
C ARG A 46 7.16 -0.86 5.93
N HIS A 47 7.64 0.33 5.59
CA HIS A 47 8.67 1.02 6.36
C HIS A 47 8.27 1.25 7.81
N ILE A 48 7.06 1.79 8.05
CA ILE A 48 6.55 2.06 9.39
C ILE A 48 6.32 0.75 10.16
N SER A 49 5.76 -0.28 9.52
CA SER A 49 5.57 -1.60 10.14
C SER A 49 6.90 -2.23 10.57
N THR A 50 7.94 -2.13 9.75
CA THR A 50 9.30 -2.59 10.12
C THR A 50 9.91 -1.75 11.25
N GLN A 51 9.74 -0.42 11.22
CA GLN A 51 10.21 0.46 12.30
C GLN A 51 9.53 0.14 13.63
N ALA A 52 8.20 -0.03 13.62
CA ALA A 52 7.43 -0.42 14.79
C ALA A 52 7.86 -1.81 15.31
N GLY A 53 8.08 -2.79 14.43
CA GLY A 53 8.58 -4.11 14.82
C GLY A 53 9.94 -4.05 15.54
N ARG A 54 10.85 -3.19 15.07
CA ARG A 54 12.16 -2.98 15.72
C ARG A 54 12.05 -2.27 17.07
N GLU A 55 11.14 -1.33 17.19
CA GLU A 55 10.92 -0.55 18.42
C GLU A 55 10.44 -1.43 19.59
N VAL A 56 9.74 -2.51 19.26
CA VAL A 56 9.18 -3.46 20.23
C VAL A 56 10.25 -4.34 20.88
N LEU A 57 11.44 -4.47 20.29
CA LEU A 57 12.57 -5.20 20.90
C LEU A 57 13.06 -4.57 22.23
N ARG A 58 12.59 -3.37 22.56
CA ARG A 58 12.85 -2.71 23.85
C ARG A 58 11.90 -3.15 24.96
N VAL A 59 10.85 -3.90 24.64
CA VAL A 59 9.88 -4.41 25.60
C VAL A 59 10.47 -5.62 26.32
N ASP A 60 10.37 -5.65 27.64
CA ASP A 60 10.84 -6.77 28.46
C ASP A 60 10.04 -8.05 28.16
N PRO A 61 10.69 -9.13 27.67
CA PRO A 61 10.04 -10.39 27.34
C PRO A 61 9.54 -11.19 28.55
N ALA A 62 9.98 -10.84 29.77
CA ALA A 62 9.55 -11.49 31.02
C ALA A 62 8.32 -10.82 31.65
N ALA A 63 7.81 -9.73 31.06
CA ALA A 63 6.66 -9.01 31.60
C ALA A 63 5.37 -9.84 31.55
N ALA A 64 4.63 -9.89 32.66
CA ALA A 64 3.39 -10.67 32.76
C ALA A 64 2.30 -10.25 31.75
N ASN A 65 2.31 -9.00 31.29
CA ASN A 65 1.37 -8.44 30.32
C ASN A 65 2.03 -8.16 28.95
N TYR A 66 2.94 -9.03 28.53
CA TYR A 66 3.77 -8.84 27.33
C TYR A 66 2.95 -8.44 26.08
N PRO A 67 1.86 -9.13 25.66
CA PRO A 67 1.10 -8.74 24.47
C PRO A 67 0.49 -7.33 24.54
N ALA A 68 0.10 -6.88 25.74
CA ALA A 68 -0.41 -5.52 25.93
C ALA A 68 0.70 -4.47 25.80
N LEU A 69 1.91 -4.78 26.27
CA LEU A 69 3.07 -3.93 26.11
C LEU A 69 3.52 -3.86 24.64
N LEU A 70 3.50 -4.99 23.91
CA LEU A 70 3.74 -5.02 22.46
C LEU A 70 2.75 -4.09 21.74
N SER A 71 1.45 -4.25 21.99
CA SER A 71 0.41 -3.44 21.36
C SER A 71 0.60 -1.94 21.62
N ARG A 72 0.87 -1.57 22.88
CA ARG A 72 1.16 -0.18 23.25
C ARG A 72 2.36 0.36 22.46
N GLN A 73 3.46 -0.39 22.42
CA GLN A 73 4.68 0.07 21.77
C GLN A 73 4.50 0.20 20.25
N VAL A 74 3.85 -0.78 19.61
CA VAL A 74 3.50 -0.73 18.19
C VAL A 74 2.60 0.49 17.90
N THR A 75 1.54 0.66 18.69
CA THR A 75 0.58 1.77 18.54
C THR A 75 1.27 3.13 18.66
N ASN A 76 2.15 3.29 19.65
CA ASN A 76 2.92 4.52 19.84
C ASN A 76 3.89 4.78 18.68
N ALA A 77 4.61 3.76 18.21
CA ALA A 77 5.52 3.89 17.08
C ALA A 77 4.78 4.34 15.81
N ILE A 78 3.61 3.76 15.55
CA ILE A 78 2.77 4.10 14.40
C ILE A 78 2.14 5.49 14.56
N ASN A 79 1.68 5.85 15.76
CA ASN A 79 1.08 7.15 16.04
C ASN A 79 2.08 8.31 15.97
N ASN A 80 3.33 8.05 16.30
CA ASN A 80 4.43 9.00 16.15
C ASN A 80 5.04 9.02 14.75
N SER A 81 4.55 8.18 13.83
CA SER A 81 5.01 8.19 12.44
C SER A 81 4.53 9.45 11.71
N TRP A 82 5.20 9.79 10.62
CA TRP A 82 4.84 10.93 9.78
C TRP A 82 3.50 10.73 9.04
N LEU A 83 2.96 9.50 9.01
CA LEU A 83 1.78 9.17 8.21
C LEU A 83 0.49 9.51 8.97
N PRO A 84 -0.39 10.36 8.39
CA PRO A 84 -1.61 10.80 9.06
C PRO A 84 -2.52 9.63 9.46
N ALA A 85 -3.17 9.73 10.62
CA ALA A 85 -4.04 8.67 11.13
C ALA A 85 -5.17 8.29 10.17
N GLY A 86 -5.78 9.25 9.46
CA GLY A 86 -6.83 8.97 8.48
C GLY A 86 -6.37 8.22 7.23
N TRP A 87 -5.06 8.05 7.05
CA TRP A 87 -4.45 7.39 5.88
C TRP A 87 -3.98 5.98 6.22
N ARG A 88 -4.17 5.53 7.46
CA ARG A 88 -3.74 4.22 7.93
C ARG A 88 -4.79 3.62 8.85
N THR A 89 -4.98 2.33 8.71
CA THR A 89 -5.80 1.52 9.60
C THR A 89 -5.02 0.26 9.97
N GLY A 90 -5.44 -0.40 11.04
CA GLY A 90 -4.98 -1.74 11.37
C GLY A 90 -6.03 -2.78 10.94
N ASN A 91 -6.22 -3.80 11.76
CA ASN A 91 -7.16 -4.89 11.60
C ASN A 91 -6.92 -5.68 10.30
N CYS A 92 -5.65 -5.83 9.93
CA CYS A 92 -5.27 -6.70 8.84
C CYS A 92 -5.65 -8.16 9.18
N PRO A 93 -5.86 -9.03 8.19
CA PRO A 93 -5.92 -10.46 8.46
C PRO A 93 -4.60 -10.97 9.04
N ALA A 94 -4.67 -12.09 9.77
CA ALA A 94 -3.47 -12.78 10.23
C ALA A 94 -2.65 -13.29 9.03
N PRO A 95 -1.31 -13.39 9.14
CA PRO A 95 -0.47 -13.97 8.09
C PRO A 95 -0.72 -15.46 7.89
N ASP A 96 -0.72 -15.90 6.64
CA ASP A 96 -0.74 -17.32 6.25
C ASP A 96 0.66 -17.96 6.35
N SER A 97 1.26 -17.91 7.54
CA SER A 97 2.63 -18.38 7.79
C SER A 97 2.71 -19.68 8.57
N GLY A 98 1.59 -20.37 8.80
CA GLY A 98 1.55 -21.63 9.54
C GLY A 98 1.68 -21.51 11.07
N HIS A 99 1.71 -20.30 11.61
CA HIS A 99 1.75 -20.03 13.05
C HIS A 99 0.34 -19.74 13.60
N THR A 100 0.13 -20.01 14.89
CA THR A 100 -1.13 -19.65 15.56
C THR A 100 -1.11 -18.19 15.98
N TRP A 101 -1.60 -17.33 15.11
CA TRP A 101 -1.64 -15.89 15.35
C TRP A 101 -2.77 -15.47 16.28
N GLN A 102 -2.42 -14.70 17.32
CA GLN A 102 -3.37 -14.04 18.20
C GLN A 102 -3.35 -12.54 17.92
N PRO A 103 -4.51 -11.86 17.79
CA PRO A 103 -4.54 -10.43 17.57
C PRO A 103 -3.96 -9.69 18.78
N LEU A 104 -3.19 -8.64 18.54
CA LEU A 104 -2.76 -7.75 19.61
C LEU A 104 -3.99 -7.09 20.27
N PRO A 105 -3.98 -6.85 21.58
CA PRO A 105 -5.09 -6.18 22.24
C PRO A 105 -5.22 -4.73 21.74
N SER A 106 -6.44 -4.20 21.64
CA SER A 106 -6.65 -2.79 21.30
C SER A 106 -6.05 -1.87 22.37
N HIS A 107 -5.42 -0.77 21.95
CA HIS A 107 -4.80 0.20 22.86
C HIS A 107 -5.35 1.62 22.63
N GLU A 108 -5.92 2.24 23.67
CA GLU A 108 -6.42 3.63 23.63
C GLU A 108 -7.42 3.92 22.48
N GLY A 109 -8.27 2.96 22.13
CA GLY A 109 -9.23 3.11 21.05
C GLY A 109 -8.62 3.10 19.64
N ASN A 110 -7.31 2.87 19.52
CA ASN A 110 -6.65 2.66 18.24
C ASN A 110 -7.02 1.29 17.65
N PRO A 111 -6.99 1.14 16.31
CA PRO A 111 -7.17 -0.15 15.66
C PRO A 111 -6.03 -1.11 16.03
N VAL A 112 -6.28 -2.41 15.87
CA VAL A 112 -5.27 -3.44 16.17
C VAL A 112 -4.24 -3.47 15.06
N PHE A 113 -3.00 -3.11 15.33
CA PHE A 113 -1.95 -2.97 14.31
C PHE A 113 -1.12 -4.24 14.06
N GLY A 114 -1.55 -5.40 14.55
CA GLY A 114 -0.73 -6.59 14.41
C GLY A 114 -1.25 -7.83 15.13
N HIS A 115 -0.50 -8.91 14.95
CA HIS A 115 -0.69 -10.18 15.63
C HIS A 115 0.59 -10.61 16.31
N TYR A 116 0.44 -11.43 17.34
CA TYR A 116 1.53 -12.08 18.04
C TYR A 116 1.33 -13.59 17.96
N ALA A 117 2.41 -14.31 17.71
CA ALA A 117 2.44 -15.77 17.78
C ALA A 117 3.56 -16.20 18.74
N GLU A 118 3.29 -17.23 19.51
CA GLU A 118 4.25 -17.82 20.45
C GLU A 118 4.17 -19.34 20.28
N ASP A 119 5.24 -19.88 19.71
CA ASP A 119 5.53 -21.31 19.67
C ASP A 119 6.68 -21.58 20.67
N ASP A 120 6.92 -22.86 21.02
CA ASP A 120 7.81 -23.26 22.13
C ASP A 120 9.19 -22.59 22.16
N ASP A 121 9.80 -22.29 20.99
CA ASP A 121 11.12 -21.67 20.84
C ASP A 121 11.10 -20.37 19.99
N GLU A 122 9.92 -19.89 19.58
CA GLU A 122 9.82 -18.75 18.66
C GLU A 122 8.66 -17.83 18.99
N ARG A 123 8.99 -16.56 19.22
CA ARG A 123 8.03 -15.47 19.39
C ARG A 123 8.07 -14.59 18.15
N LEU A 124 6.92 -14.41 17.52
CA LEU A 124 6.80 -13.61 16.31
C LEU A 124 5.81 -12.48 16.54
N LEU A 125 6.17 -11.31 16.04
CA LEU A 125 5.31 -10.14 15.96
C LEU A 125 5.07 -9.80 14.50
N HIS A 126 3.80 -9.87 14.09
CA HIS A 126 3.34 -9.30 12.84
C HIS A 126 2.83 -7.88 13.10
N VAL A 127 3.35 -6.91 12.38
CA VAL A 127 2.84 -5.54 12.36
C VAL A 127 2.29 -5.26 10.98
N CYS A 128 1.09 -4.70 10.90
CA CYS A 128 0.44 -4.40 9.64
C CYS A 128 -0.32 -3.07 9.66
N LEU A 129 -0.17 -2.36 8.56
CA LEU A 129 -0.91 -1.17 8.21
C LEU A 129 -1.64 -1.44 6.90
N GLN A 130 -2.90 -1.04 6.83
CA GLN A 130 -3.69 -1.13 5.61
C GLN A 130 -4.57 0.10 5.42
N ARG A 131 -5.06 0.27 4.19
CA ARG A 131 -6.10 1.25 3.87
C ARG A 131 -6.93 0.74 2.70
N VAL A 132 -8.25 0.81 2.84
CA VAL A 132 -9.18 0.61 1.72
C VAL A 132 -9.02 1.79 0.76
N TYR A 133 -8.84 1.49 -0.53
CA TYR A 133 -8.58 2.46 -1.57
C TYR A 133 -9.66 2.37 -2.65
N ASN A 134 -10.84 2.89 -2.32
CA ASN A 134 -12.04 2.77 -3.15
C ASN A 134 -12.38 4.12 -3.82
N PRO A 135 -12.48 4.21 -5.16
CA PRO A 135 -12.85 5.46 -5.84
C PRO A 135 -14.21 6.04 -5.44
N GLN A 136 -15.16 5.19 -5.04
CA GLN A 136 -16.54 5.58 -4.68
C GLN A 136 -16.82 5.45 -3.18
N GLY A 137 -15.78 5.24 -2.36
CA GLY A 137 -15.90 5.09 -0.93
C GLY A 137 -16.19 6.42 -0.17
N PRO A 138 -16.54 6.30 1.14
CA PRO A 138 -16.50 7.44 2.06
C PRO A 138 -15.12 8.09 2.11
N GLU A 139 -15.02 9.34 2.57
CA GLU A 139 -13.80 10.16 2.50
C GLU A 139 -12.55 9.47 3.08
N SER A 140 -12.70 8.70 4.16
CA SER A 140 -11.61 7.95 4.79
C SER A 140 -11.03 6.83 3.91
N SER A 141 -11.84 6.22 3.05
CA SER A 141 -11.44 5.14 2.13
C SER A 141 -11.42 5.56 0.66
N ARG A 142 -11.66 6.84 0.37
CA ARG A 142 -11.70 7.32 -1.00
C ARG A 142 -10.31 7.26 -1.64
N ALA A 143 -10.26 6.73 -2.86
CA ALA A 143 -9.05 6.76 -3.67
C ALA A 143 -8.57 8.21 -3.84
N ILE A 144 -7.29 8.46 -3.58
CA ILE A 144 -6.70 9.80 -3.71
C ILE A 144 -6.55 10.16 -5.20
N ILE A 145 -6.18 9.17 -6.02
CA ILE A 145 -6.10 9.27 -7.48
C ILE A 145 -7.33 8.59 -8.09
N PRO A 146 -7.95 9.20 -9.12
CA PRO A 146 -9.05 8.59 -9.84
C PRO A 146 -8.63 7.31 -10.59
N HIS A 147 -9.51 6.33 -10.59
CA HIS A 147 -9.37 5.12 -11.41
C HIS A 147 -10.02 5.33 -12.77
N ILE A 148 -9.38 4.84 -13.83
CA ILE A 148 -9.94 4.84 -15.18
C ILE A 148 -10.20 3.39 -15.59
N GLU A 149 -11.40 3.12 -16.09
CA GLU A 149 -11.74 1.85 -16.73
C GLU A 149 -11.48 1.97 -18.24
N LEU A 150 -10.51 1.21 -18.74
CA LEU A 150 -10.19 1.16 -20.17
C LEU A 150 -10.23 -0.29 -20.64
N ALA A 151 -11.12 -0.58 -21.60
CA ALA A 151 -11.30 -1.92 -22.17
C ALA A 151 -11.49 -3.05 -21.12
N GLY A 152 -12.17 -2.75 -20.00
CA GLY A 152 -12.42 -3.70 -18.92
C GLY A 152 -11.27 -3.84 -17.90
N ILE A 153 -10.24 -2.98 -17.98
CA ILE A 153 -9.12 -2.94 -17.04
C ILE A 153 -9.19 -1.64 -16.24
N SER A 154 -9.13 -1.77 -14.91
CA SER A 154 -9.03 -0.64 -13.99
C SER A 154 -7.58 -0.18 -13.87
N ILE A 155 -7.30 1.09 -14.14
CA ILE A 155 -5.98 1.70 -14.03
C ILE A 155 -6.02 2.76 -12.92
N PRO A 156 -5.18 2.67 -11.87
CA PRO A 156 -4.16 1.64 -11.66
C PRO A 156 -4.76 0.30 -11.23
N THR A 157 -4.13 -0.79 -11.67
CA THR A 157 -4.42 -2.15 -11.20
C THR A 157 -3.85 -2.34 -9.80
N LEU A 158 -4.71 -2.50 -8.81
CA LEU A 158 -4.33 -2.60 -7.41
C LEU A 158 -4.77 -3.95 -6.81
N PRO A 159 -4.06 -4.45 -5.79
CA PRO A 159 -4.41 -5.70 -5.13
C PRO A 159 -5.80 -5.60 -4.49
N LYS A 160 -6.54 -6.70 -4.58
CA LYS A 160 -7.87 -6.85 -3.97
C LYS A 160 -7.81 -7.86 -2.84
N ASN A 161 -8.58 -7.62 -1.78
CA ASN A 161 -8.80 -8.60 -0.72
C ASN A 161 -9.79 -9.69 -1.18
N GLU A 162 -10.07 -10.65 -0.30
CA GLU A 162 -11.02 -11.76 -0.57
C GLU A 162 -12.44 -11.26 -0.84
N GLN A 163 -12.79 -10.09 -0.29
CA GLN A 163 -14.08 -9.42 -0.51
C GLN A 163 -14.15 -8.68 -1.86
N GLY A 164 -13.04 -8.60 -2.61
CA GLY A 164 -12.94 -7.89 -3.88
C GLY A 164 -12.69 -6.38 -3.75
N ASP A 165 -12.52 -5.86 -2.54
CA ASP A 165 -12.16 -4.48 -2.28
C ASP A 165 -10.67 -4.24 -2.54
N VAL A 166 -10.36 -3.08 -3.10
CA VAL A 166 -8.97 -2.65 -3.28
C VAL A 166 -8.41 -2.20 -1.93
N VAL A 167 -7.37 -2.87 -1.46
CA VAL A 167 -6.73 -2.58 -0.17
C VAL A 167 -5.24 -2.46 -0.37
N LEU A 168 -4.69 -1.30 -0.01
CA LEU A 168 -3.25 -1.10 0.07
C LEU A 168 -2.78 -1.59 1.44
N LYS A 169 -1.77 -2.47 1.46
CA LYS A 169 -1.26 -3.02 2.71
C LYS A 169 0.27 -3.00 2.77
N GLY A 170 0.81 -2.84 3.97
CA GLY A 170 2.22 -3.01 4.26
C GLY A 170 2.40 -3.70 5.60
N GLU A 171 3.08 -4.83 5.58
CA GLU A 171 3.24 -5.69 6.73
C GLU A 171 4.69 -6.12 6.92
N ASN A 172 5.03 -6.47 8.16
CA ASN A 172 6.35 -6.96 8.55
C ASN A 172 6.21 -7.97 9.70
N ILE A 173 6.93 -9.07 9.62
CA ILE A 173 7.05 -10.06 10.71
C ILE A 173 8.44 -9.92 11.32
N THR A 174 8.50 -9.81 12.64
CA THR A 174 9.75 -9.68 13.42
C THR A 174 9.81 -10.78 14.45
N ARG A 175 10.95 -11.45 14.57
CA ARG A 175 11.22 -12.37 15.66
C ARG A 175 11.61 -11.58 16.92
N LEU A 176 11.01 -11.92 18.04
CA LEU A 176 11.17 -11.27 19.34
C LEU A 176 12.17 -12.02 20.22
#